data_AF-A0AA37H7P6-F1
#
_entry.id   AF-A0AA37H7P6-F1
#
_cell.length_a   1.000
_cell.length_b   1.000
_cell.length_c   1.000
_cell.angle_alpha   90.00
_cell.angle_beta   90.00
_cell.angle_gamma   90.00
#
_symmetry.space_group_name_H-M   'P 1'
#
loop_
_entity.id
_entity.type
_entity.pdbx_description
1 polymer ?
#
loop_
_entity_poly.entity_id
_entity_poly.type
_entity_poly.pdbx_seq_one_letter_code
_entity_poly.pdbx_strand_id
1 'polypeptide(L)'
;MHIIEERGHHGARTEDGIRVAIVYHSGYGHTARQARAVAEGVRAAGSSPLLLPVEEAQQRWDDLHAAHAIIFGAPTYMGSASASFKAFQEATSKVMMAGGYLWKDKIAAGFTNSGARAGDKLSTLLQMVLFAAQHGMHWVSLDLPPANNSTSGSDEDLNRLGFWIGAAAQSNTDEGPDRTPPKPISPPLDIWGRVSHGSRATSFAAGTRRAHSPSMTAGSDPYLQELRPRLIQLAYRMLGSVADAEDVVQDAYSRWLAADPVSVREPAAFLRVVVTRLSLNQLKSARRRRETYIGPWLPDPIFDPEDADPADDITLPLMIALERLSPLERAAFLLHDVFGLDFPEVAQAIDRKPAACRQLASRARTHLRQERPRFAVSKEHGLKMATAFFAASRNGDMSALRAMLAEDVVACADGGGKVPASLTPLIGIDAVLGRHAAMAGDFARFPSRLMRYAVIDGLPGFLTVEAGGIVQVTALHVQDDRIAAIYVTRNPDKLKRLPGECLPEEGAGYRTVT
;
A
#
# COMPACT_ATOMS: atom_id res chain seq x y z
N MET A 1 61.36 11.25 -9.16
CA MET A 1 61.70 11.25 -7.72
C MET A 1 60.89 12.39 -7.10
N HIS A 2 60.15 12.05 -6.04
CA HIS A 2 59.22 12.85 -5.21
C HIS A 2 59.49 14.38 -5.14
N ILE A 3 58.52 15.27 -4.91
CA ILE A 3 57.69 15.38 -3.69
C ILE A 3 56.45 16.25 -3.99
N ILE A 4 55.33 15.86 -3.37
CA ILE A 4 54.06 16.58 -3.25
C ILE A 4 54.23 17.66 -2.17
N GLU A 5 53.88 18.91 -2.45
CA GLU A 5 53.68 19.94 -1.41
C GLU A 5 52.26 20.52 -1.52
N GLU A 6 51.49 20.27 -0.46
CA GLU A 6 50.17 20.83 -0.20
C GLU A 6 50.26 22.35 -0.04
N ARG A 7 49.56 23.10 -0.89
CA ARG A 7 49.25 24.51 -0.63
C ARG A 7 47.87 24.61 0.00
N GLY A 8 47.85 24.93 1.29
CA GLY A 8 46.66 25.38 1.99
C GLY A 8 46.07 26.62 1.33
N HIS A 9 44.81 26.51 0.92
CA HIS A 9 43.95 27.67 0.67
C HIS A 9 42.99 27.77 1.87
N HIS A 10 43.37 28.58 2.86
CA HIS A 10 42.42 29.15 3.81
C HIS A 10 41.52 30.12 3.03
N GLY A 11 40.47 29.58 2.42
CA GLY A 11 39.35 30.35 1.88
C GLY A 11 38.44 30.79 3.02
N ALA A 12 38.28 32.10 3.17
CA ALA A 12 37.41 32.75 4.15
C ALA A 12 36.00 32.13 4.18
N ARG A 13 35.56 31.67 5.36
CA ARG A 13 34.14 31.36 5.61
C ARG A 13 33.39 32.69 5.70
N THR A 14 32.69 33.06 4.64
CA THR A 14 31.71 34.15 4.65
C THR A 14 30.53 33.77 5.55
N GLU A 15 30.19 34.65 6.48
CA GLU A 15 29.05 34.60 7.40
C GLU A 15 27.70 34.82 6.67
N ASP A 16 27.38 34.06 5.63
CA ASP A 16 26.04 34.11 5.03
C ASP A 16 25.13 33.11 5.75
N GLY A 17 24.21 33.64 6.56
CA GLY A 17 23.19 32.85 7.25
C GLY A 17 22.30 32.06 6.30
N ILE A 18 21.62 31.03 6.84
CA ILE A 18 20.79 30.12 6.04
C ILE A 18 19.59 30.88 5.46
N ARG A 19 19.51 30.92 4.13
CA ARG A 19 18.44 31.61 3.40
C ARG A 19 17.27 30.67 3.11
N VAL A 20 16.07 31.05 3.52
CA VAL A 20 14.83 30.27 3.31
C VAL A 20 13.85 31.09 2.50
N ALA A 21 13.53 30.63 1.28
CA ALA A 21 12.49 31.26 0.46
C ALA A 21 11.10 30.80 0.91
N ILE A 22 10.15 31.72 1.00
CA ILE A 22 8.75 31.45 1.34
C ILE A 22 7.94 31.86 0.13
N VAL A 23 7.67 30.89 -0.75
CA VAL A 23 6.95 31.12 -2.00
C VAL A 23 5.47 30.85 -1.77
N TYR A 24 4.63 31.87 -1.96
CA TYR A 24 3.22 31.72 -1.67
C TYR A 24 2.29 32.46 -2.63
N HIS A 25 1.06 31.98 -2.76
CA HIS A 25 -0.03 32.74 -3.38
C HIS A 25 -1.02 33.18 -2.31
N SER A 26 -1.64 34.35 -2.46
CA SER A 26 -2.72 34.80 -1.58
C SER A 26 -3.73 35.68 -2.32
N GLY A 27 -4.94 35.16 -2.57
CA GLY A 27 -6.01 35.94 -3.20
C GLY A 27 -6.65 36.97 -2.25
N TYR A 28 -6.97 36.56 -1.02
CA TYR A 28 -7.67 37.41 -0.02
C TYR A 28 -6.78 37.84 1.16
N GLY A 29 -5.45 37.66 1.07
CA GLY A 29 -4.50 38.09 2.09
C GLY A 29 -4.30 37.14 3.29
N HIS A 30 -5.19 36.18 3.55
CA HIS A 30 -5.06 35.24 4.67
C HIS A 30 -3.80 34.37 4.59
N THR A 31 -3.51 33.81 3.41
CA THR A 31 -2.28 33.04 3.17
C THR A 31 -1.04 33.92 3.28
N ALA A 32 -1.11 35.20 2.87
CA ALA A 32 -0.01 36.15 3.04
C ALA A 32 0.27 36.43 4.52
N ARG A 33 -0.78 36.54 5.35
CA ARG A 33 -0.62 36.63 6.81
C ARG A 33 0.08 35.40 7.38
N GLN A 34 -0.29 34.21 6.94
CA GLN A 34 0.40 32.97 7.36
C GLN A 34 1.86 32.95 6.88
N ALA A 35 2.14 33.40 5.65
CA ALA A 35 3.51 33.53 5.12
C ALA A 35 4.39 34.47 5.97
N ARG A 36 3.83 35.57 6.48
CA ARG A 36 4.53 36.48 7.40
C ARG A 36 4.85 35.81 8.73
N ALA A 37 3.91 35.06 9.30
CA ALA A 37 4.14 34.29 10.53
C ALA A 37 5.21 33.20 10.34
N VAL A 38 5.21 32.52 9.18
CA VAL A 38 6.28 31.59 8.79
C VAL A 38 7.62 32.29 8.73
N ALA A 39 7.69 33.49 8.12
CA ALA A 39 8.92 34.26 8.05
C ALA A 39 9.44 34.72 9.41
N GLU A 40 8.55 35.10 10.33
CA GLU A 40 8.90 35.38 11.72
C GLU A 40 9.50 34.14 12.40
N GLY A 41 8.92 32.96 12.18
CA GLY A 41 9.47 31.68 12.65
C GLY A 41 10.85 31.38 12.08
N VAL A 42 11.08 31.63 10.79
CA VAL A 42 12.41 31.50 10.16
C VAL A 42 13.44 32.44 10.79
N ARG A 43 13.07 33.72 11.05
CA ARG A 43 13.97 34.67 11.75
C ARG A 43 14.28 34.23 13.17
N ALA A 44 13.28 33.78 13.90
CA ALA A 44 13.44 33.29 15.27
C ALA A 44 14.37 32.07 15.35
N ALA A 45 14.44 31.27 14.28
CA ALA A 45 15.36 30.14 14.15
C ALA A 45 16.80 30.54 13.73
N GLY A 46 17.10 31.84 13.60
CA GLY A 46 18.42 32.35 13.20
C GLY A 46 18.70 32.31 11.70
N SER A 47 17.66 32.18 10.88
CA SER A 47 17.75 32.11 9.41
C SER A 47 17.14 33.35 8.75
N SER A 48 17.53 33.60 7.50
CA SER A 48 17.07 34.77 6.73
C SER A 48 15.89 34.38 5.84
N PRO A 49 14.66 34.85 6.11
CA PRO A 49 13.52 34.58 5.23
C PRO A 49 13.49 35.51 4.02
N LEU A 50 13.10 34.96 2.88
CA LEU A 50 12.77 35.70 1.67
C LEU A 50 11.31 35.41 1.29
N LEU A 51 10.39 36.34 1.58
CA LEU A 51 8.99 36.21 1.17
C LEU A 51 8.84 36.54 -0.31
N LEU A 52 8.22 35.65 -1.07
CA LEU A 52 7.99 35.81 -2.50
C LEU A 52 6.56 35.40 -2.85
N PRO A 53 5.67 36.35 -3.17
CA PRO A 53 4.46 36.06 -3.91
C PRO A 53 4.79 35.30 -5.20
N VAL A 54 3.96 34.36 -5.63
CA VAL A 54 4.23 33.54 -6.83
C VAL A 54 4.40 34.35 -8.11
N GLU A 55 3.83 35.55 -8.18
CA GLU A 55 3.98 36.49 -9.28
C GLU A 55 5.41 37.06 -9.34
N GLU A 56 5.99 37.38 -8.18
CA GLU A 56 7.38 37.87 -8.06
C GLU A 56 8.39 36.72 -8.16
N ALA A 57 8.05 35.55 -7.61
CA ALA A 57 8.89 34.35 -7.63
C ALA A 57 9.27 33.94 -9.07
N GLN A 58 8.35 34.11 -10.03
CA GLN A 58 8.58 33.81 -11.44
C GLN A 58 9.54 34.76 -12.15
N GLN A 59 9.97 35.84 -11.49
CA GLN A 59 10.95 36.80 -11.99
C GLN A 59 12.28 36.72 -11.24
N ARG A 60 12.33 35.94 -10.15
CA ARG A 60 13.46 35.88 -9.20
C ARG A 60 13.97 34.45 -9.02
N TRP A 61 14.16 33.75 -10.13
CA TRP A 61 14.61 32.36 -10.13
C TRP A 61 15.98 32.16 -9.49
N ASP A 62 16.91 33.11 -9.67
CA ASP A 62 18.25 33.05 -9.07
C ASP A 62 18.20 33.08 -7.54
N ASP A 63 17.29 33.87 -6.97
CA ASP A 63 17.08 33.89 -5.51
C ASP A 63 16.53 32.56 -4.98
N LEU A 64 15.63 31.93 -5.73
CA LEU A 64 15.09 30.60 -5.39
C LEU A 64 16.14 29.50 -5.55
N HIS A 65 17.01 29.61 -6.55
CA HIS A 65 18.13 28.71 -6.74
C HIS A 65 19.18 28.88 -5.63
N ALA A 66 19.48 30.11 -5.21
CA ALA A 66 20.41 30.40 -4.13
C ALA A 66 19.86 30.07 -2.72
N ALA A 67 18.54 29.93 -2.56
CA ALA A 67 17.94 29.59 -1.28
C ALA A 67 18.31 28.16 -0.84
N HIS A 68 18.55 27.96 0.45
CA HIS A 68 18.88 26.66 1.03
C HIS A 68 17.63 25.79 1.25
N ALA A 69 16.49 26.44 1.45
CA ALA A 69 15.20 25.81 1.61
C ALA A 69 14.09 26.64 0.95
N ILE A 70 13.02 25.99 0.53
CA ILE A 70 11.83 26.65 -0.03
C ILE A 70 10.57 26.15 0.69
N ILE A 71 9.81 27.07 1.26
CA ILE A 71 8.53 26.80 1.92
C ILE A 71 7.41 27.26 1.00
N PHE A 72 6.50 26.35 0.69
CA PHE A 72 5.41 26.56 -0.26
C PHE A 72 4.09 26.90 0.45
N GLY A 73 3.42 27.97 0.00
CA GLY A 73 2.16 28.44 0.59
C GLY A 73 1.06 28.66 -0.44
N ALA A 74 -0.12 28.07 -0.26
CA ALA A 74 -1.26 28.37 -1.13
C ALA A 74 -2.59 28.26 -0.39
N PRO A 75 -3.60 29.11 -0.69
CA PRO A 75 -4.95 28.85 -0.24
C PRO A 75 -5.49 27.57 -0.90
N THR A 76 -6.36 26.86 -0.18
CA THR A 76 -7.13 25.75 -0.76
C THR A 76 -8.41 26.29 -1.35
N TYR A 77 -8.56 26.17 -2.67
CA TYR A 77 -9.78 26.51 -3.40
C TYR A 77 -10.26 25.27 -4.15
N MET A 78 -11.56 24.95 -4.03
CA MET A 78 -12.18 23.81 -4.72
C MET A 78 -11.38 22.50 -4.62
N GLY A 79 -10.83 22.21 -3.44
CA GLY A 79 -10.10 20.96 -3.19
C GLY A 79 -8.62 20.93 -3.61
N SER A 80 -8.05 22.05 -4.08
CA SER A 80 -6.64 22.09 -4.52
C SER A 80 -5.94 23.43 -4.26
N ALA A 81 -4.64 23.49 -4.58
CA ALA A 81 -3.93 24.77 -4.59
C ALA A 81 -4.54 25.71 -5.63
N SER A 82 -4.53 27.01 -5.33
CA SER A 82 -4.97 28.05 -6.27
C SER A 82 -4.28 27.97 -7.64
N ALA A 83 -5.01 28.38 -8.68
CA ALA A 83 -4.52 28.45 -10.06
C ALA A 83 -3.20 29.23 -10.22
N SER A 84 -3.02 30.37 -9.52
CA SER A 84 -1.76 31.14 -9.60
C SER A 84 -0.55 30.36 -9.04
N PHE A 85 -0.76 29.60 -7.95
CA PHE A 85 0.28 28.71 -7.42
C PHE A 85 0.60 27.58 -8.39
N LYS A 86 -0.42 27.05 -9.08
CA LYS A 86 -0.25 26.06 -10.14
C LYS A 86 0.53 26.58 -11.34
N ALA A 87 0.24 27.79 -11.80
CA ALA A 87 0.98 28.44 -12.87
C ALA A 87 2.47 28.59 -12.51
N PHE A 88 2.78 28.93 -11.25
CA PHE A 88 4.17 28.93 -10.76
C PHE A 88 4.80 27.52 -10.82
N GLN A 89 4.09 26.47 -10.38
CA GLN A 89 4.59 25.10 -10.45
C GLN A 89 4.87 24.65 -11.90
N GLU A 90 4.05 25.07 -12.86
CA GLU A 90 4.27 24.77 -14.27
C GLU A 90 5.48 25.52 -14.83
N ALA A 91 5.67 26.78 -14.45
CA ALA A 91 6.80 27.59 -14.88
C ALA A 91 8.17 27.00 -14.46
N THR A 92 8.23 26.27 -13.35
CA THR A 92 9.50 25.66 -12.88
C THR A 92 10.00 24.54 -13.78
N SER A 93 9.14 23.93 -14.60
CA SER A 93 9.53 22.85 -15.52
C SER A 93 10.67 23.28 -16.46
N LYS A 94 10.54 24.47 -17.05
CA LYS A 94 11.56 25.01 -17.99
C LYS A 94 12.80 25.52 -17.28
N VAL A 95 12.63 26.23 -16.17
CA VAL A 95 13.73 26.98 -15.54
C VAL A 95 14.51 26.13 -14.54
N MET A 96 13.83 25.24 -13.80
CA MET A 96 14.43 24.46 -12.72
C MET A 96 14.67 23.01 -13.10
N MET A 97 13.70 22.34 -13.74
CA MET A 97 13.87 20.93 -14.12
C MET A 97 14.74 20.78 -15.37
N ALA A 98 14.39 21.43 -16.48
CA ALA A 98 15.18 21.39 -17.70
C ALA A 98 16.54 22.11 -17.56
N GLY A 99 16.67 23.03 -16.61
CA GLY A 99 17.92 23.71 -16.25
C GLY A 99 18.93 22.86 -15.47
N GLY A 100 18.72 21.53 -15.37
CA GLY A 100 19.63 20.63 -14.66
C GLY A 100 19.20 20.26 -13.24
N TYR A 101 17.89 20.30 -12.97
CA TYR A 101 17.33 19.88 -11.67
C TYR A 101 17.82 20.73 -10.49
N LEU A 102 17.75 22.06 -10.66
CA LEU A 102 18.42 23.06 -9.84
C LEU A 102 17.94 23.16 -8.37
N TRP A 103 16.87 22.45 -8.01
CA TRP A 103 16.33 22.40 -6.65
C TRP A 103 16.59 21.06 -5.94
N LYS A 104 17.33 20.17 -6.57
CA LYS A 104 17.71 18.90 -5.97
C LYS A 104 18.34 19.11 -4.58
N ASP A 105 17.98 18.24 -3.65
CA ASP A 105 18.49 18.16 -2.28
C ASP A 105 18.18 19.38 -1.38
N LYS A 106 17.42 20.37 -1.87
CA LYS A 106 16.91 21.47 -1.04
C LYS A 106 15.86 20.97 -0.05
N ILE A 107 15.75 21.64 1.09
CA ILE A 107 14.69 21.38 2.04
C ILE A 107 13.39 22.04 1.58
N ALA A 108 12.27 21.31 1.66
CA ALA A 108 10.93 21.79 1.36
C ALA A 108 10.01 21.67 2.58
N ALA A 109 9.06 22.58 2.72
CA ALA A 109 7.93 22.46 3.64
C ALA A 109 6.73 23.21 3.06
N GLY A 110 5.57 23.16 3.71
CA GLY A 110 4.44 23.94 3.21
C GLY A 110 3.33 24.23 4.18
N PHE A 111 2.48 25.19 3.77
CA PHE A 111 1.34 25.64 4.53
C PHE A 111 0.15 26.00 3.63
N THR A 112 -1.05 25.96 4.20
CA THR A 112 -2.28 26.29 3.49
C THR A 112 -3.35 26.86 4.42
N ASN A 113 -4.33 27.54 3.81
CA ASN A 113 -5.47 28.16 4.48
C ASN A 113 -6.77 27.95 3.69
N SER A 114 -7.89 27.80 4.39
CA SER A 114 -9.24 27.71 3.79
C SER A 114 -10.33 28.24 4.72
N GLY A 115 -11.55 28.41 4.18
CA GLY A 115 -12.75 28.79 4.94
C GLY A 115 -13.15 27.81 6.03
N ALA A 116 -13.22 26.53 5.68
CA ALA A 116 -13.68 25.47 6.57
C ALA A 116 -12.57 24.92 7.48
N ARG A 117 -12.96 24.37 8.65
CA ARG A 117 -12.06 23.67 9.58
C ARG A 117 -11.40 22.47 8.91
N ALA A 118 -12.18 21.62 8.24
CA ALA A 118 -11.72 20.65 7.25
C ALA A 118 -12.29 21.08 5.88
N GLY A 119 -11.42 21.25 4.89
CA GLY A 119 -11.78 21.83 3.59
C GLY A 119 -10.75 21.44 2.55
N ASP A 120 -10.43 20.15 2.52
CA ASP A 120 -9.49 19.51 1.58
C ASP A 120 -8.07 20.08 1.56
N LYS A 121 -7.69 20.82 2.61
CA LYS A 121 -6.33 21.33 2.83
C LYS A 121 -5.25 20.24 2.72
N LEU A 122 -5.60 18.98 2.99
CA LEU A 122 -4.69 17.84 2.85
C LEU A 122 -4.31 17.62 1.38
N SER A 123 -5.26 17.74 0.46
CA SER A 123 -5.04 17.63 -0.98
C SER A 123 -4.04 18.68 -1.47
N THR A 124 -4.21 19.94 -1.04
CA THR A 124 -3.27 21.03 -1.35
C THR A 124 -1.86 20.75 -0.81
N LEU A 125 -1.73 20.27 0.43
CA LEU A 125 -0.43 19.95 1.01
C LEU A 125 0.23 18.75 0.32
N LEU A 126 -0.51 17.69 0.02
CA LEU A 126 -0.02 16.53 -0.74
C LEU A 126 0.48 16.93 -2.13
N GLN A 127 -0.21 17.86 -2.78
CA GLN A 127 0.21 18.41 -4.06
C GLN A 127 1.54 19.17 -3.97
N MET A 128 1.80 19.88 -2.87
CA MET A 128 3.09 20.54 -2.63
C MET A 128 4.20 19.53 -2.32
N VAL A 129 3.90 18.47 -1.55
CA VAL A 129 4.84 17.37 -1.28
C VAL A 129 5.27 16.71 -2.59
N LEU A 130 4.31 16.34 -3.44
CA LEU A 130 4.59 15.73 -4.74
C LEU A 130 5.39 16.66 -5.64
N PHE A 131 5.06 17.95 -5.65
CA PHE A 131 5.81 18.96 -6.41
C PHE A 131 7.27 19.09 -5.93
N ALA A 132 7.49 19.14 -4.62
CA ALA A 132 8.84 19.17 -4.04
C ALA A 132 9.62 17.90 -4.39
N ALA A 133 8.99 16.72 -4.28
CA ALA A 133 9.58 15.45 -4.65
C ALA A 133 9.94 15.39 -6.15
N GLN A 134 9.08 15.93 -7.04
CA GLN A 134 9.37 16.05 -8.46
C GLN A 134 10.59 16.92 -8.76
N HIS A 135 10.99 17.82 -7.85
CA HIS A 135 12.19 18.65 -7.94
C HIS A 135 13.38 18.07 -7.15
N GLY A 136 13.25 16.87 -6.57
CA GLY A 136 14.31 16.20 -5.83
C GLY A 136 14.56 16.80 -4.45
N MET A 137 13.60 17.55 -3.91
CA MET A 137 13.69 18.20 -2.61
C MET A 137 13.32 17.23 -1.48
N HIS A 138 13.78 17.52 -0.27
CA HIS A 138 13.43 16.77 0.95
C HIS A 138 12.34 17.50 1.73
N TRP A 139 11.17 16.88 1.84
CA TRP A 139 10.03 17.47 2.55
C TRP A 139 10.15 17.31 4.07
N VAL A 140 9.92 18.40 4.80
CA VAL A 140 9.87 18.45 6.27
C VAL A 140 8.42 18.63 6.71
N SER A 141 7.94 17.66 7.50
CA SER A 141 6.60 17.62 8.07
C SER A 141 6.41 18.60 9.23
N LEU A 142 5.15 18.81 9.65
CA LEU A 142 4.79 19.79 10.69
C LEU A 142 5.30 19.42 12.09
N ASP A 143 5.56 18.14 12.35
CA ASP A 143 6.07 17.63 13.63
C ASP A 143 5.30 18.08 14.88
N LEU A 144 3.96 18.14 14.76
CA LEU A 144 3.06 18.45 15.87
C LEU A 144 1.98 17.37 15.97
N PRO A 145 1.71 16.82 17.17
CA PRO A 145 0.58 15.93 17.38
C PRO A 145 -0.74 16.66 17.09
N PRO A 146 -1.85 15.94 16.81
CA PRO A 146 -3.14 16.59 16.64
C PRO A 146 -3.63 17.05 18.02
N ALA A 147 -4.14 18.27 18.09
CA ALA A 147 -4.71 18.82 19.31
C ALA A 147 -6.21 19.09 19.14
N ASN A 148 -6.85 19.76 20.12
CA ASN A 148 -8.29 20.02 20.13
C ASN A 148 -9.16 18.76 19.91
N ASN A 149 -8.75 17.64 20.52
CA ASN A 149 -9.35 16.32 20.36
C ASN A 149 -9.65 15.62 21.71
N SER A 150 -9.71 16.39 22.80
CA SER A 150 -10.10 15.94 24.13
C SER A 150 -11.05 16.93 24.79
N THR A 151 -11.63 16.55 25.93
CA THR A 151 -12.49 17.43 26.73
C THR A 151 -11.77 18.64 27.32
N SER A 152 -10.44 18.68 27.24
CA SER A 152 -9.58 19.80 27.67
C SER A 152 -8.94 20.55 26.49
N GLY A 153 -9.32 20.24 25.25
CA GLY A 153 -8.76 20.85 24.04
C GLY A 153 -9.29 22.28 23.80
N SER A 154 -8.55 23.04 22.97
CA SER A 154 -8.87 24.43 22.66
C SER A 154 -8.69 24.75 21.16
N ASP A 155 -9.47 25.72 20.67
CA ASP A 155 -9.26 26.30 19.33
C ASP A 155 -7.99 27.17 19.23
N GLU A 156 -7.28 27.36 20.35
CA GLU A 156 -5.95 27.98 20.39
C GLU A 156 -4.80 26.96 20.35
N ASP A 157 -5.10 25.65 20.42
CA ASP A 157 -4.06 24.63 20.44
C ASP A 157 -3.26 24.60 19.12
N LEU A 158 -1.95 24.34 19.24
CA LEU A 158 -1.11 24.05 18.09
C LEU A 158 -1.61 22.79 17.38
N ASN A 159 -1.69 22.85 16.06
CA ASN A 159 -2.21 21.77 15.24
C ASN A 159 -3.63 21.29 15.65
N ARG A 160 -4.50 22.21 16.11
CA ARG A 160 -5.93 21.94 16.35
C ARG A 160 -6.70 21.33 15.17
N LEU A 161 -6.16 21.45 13.95
CA LEU A 161 -6.77 20.93 12.74
C LEU A 161 -6.22 19.54 12.34
N GLY A 162 -5.22 19.01 13.05
CA GLY A 162 -4.71 17.65 12.89
C GLY A 162 -3.98 17.37 11.58
N PHE A 163 -3.20 18.34 11.07
CA PHE A 163 -2.40 18.18 9.86
C PHE A 163 -0.96 17.76 10.20
N TRP A 164 -0.42 16.81 9.44
CA TRP A 164 0.89 16.23 9.73
C TRP A 164 1.97 16.65 8.74
N ILE A 165 1.60 16.76 7.46
CA ILE A 165 2.56 17.04 6.38
C ILE A 165 2.85 18.52 6.19
N GLY A 166 2.09 19.43 6.81
CA GLY A 166 2.32 20.87 6.70
C GLY A 166 1.31 21.68 7.50
N ALA A 167 1.57 22.98 7.68
CA ALA A 167 0.74 23.82 8.53
C ALA A 167 -0.58 24.17 7.83
N ALA A 168 -1.71 23.90 8.47
CA ALA A 168 -3.02 24.23 7.94
C ALA A 168 -3.73 25.24 8.85
N ALA A 169 -4.34 26.26 8.25
CA ALA A 169 -5.10 27.27 8.94
C ALA A 169 -6.56 27.33 8.45
N GLN A 170 -7.41 27.89 9.30
CA GLN A 170 -8.80 28.22 8.98
C GLN A 170 -8.96 29.74 9.08
N SER A 171 -9.61 30.34 8.10
CA SER A 171 -10.04 31.74 8.14
C SER A 171 -11.54 31.80 7.86
N ASN A 172 -12.34 32.33 8.78
CA ASN A 172 -13.77 32.49 8.53
C ASN A 172 -14.00 33.38 7.30
N THR A 173 -14.96 33.02 6.46
CA THR A 173 -15.15 33.65 5.13
C THR A 173 -15.67 35.09 5.19
N ASP A 174 -16.16 35.51 6.36
CA ASP A 174 -16.69 36.82 6.68
C ASP A 174 -15.70 37.72 7.45
N GLU A 175 -14.49 37.22 7.73
CA GLU A 175 -13.45 37.96 8.44
C GLU A 175 -12.28 38.30 7.51
N GLY A 176 -11.71 39.49 7.67
CA GLY A 176 -10.55 39.94 6.90
C GLY A 176 -9.22 39.37 7.40
N PRO A 177 -8.13 39.51 6.61
CA PRO A 177 -6.79 39.04 6.99
C PRO A 177 -6.16 39.79 8.16
N ASP A 178 -6.78 40.88 8.62
CA ASP A 178 -6.46 41.59 9.87
C ASP A 178 -6.93 40.81 11.11
N ARG A 179 -7.88 39.89 10.97
CA ARG A 179 -8.41 39.04 12.06
C ARG A 179 -8.02 37.57 11.93
N THR A 180 -8.12 37.00 10.73
CA THR A 180 -7.86 35.56 10.49
C THR A 180 -6.76 35.28 9.46
N PRO A 181 -6.07 34.13 9.52
CA PRO A 181 -6.18 33.10 10.55
C PRO A 181 -5.66 33.61 11.92
N PRO A 182 -6.12 33.02 13.04
CA PRO A 182 -5.61 33.38 14.37
C PRO A 182 -4.09 33.30 14.36
N LYS A 183 -3.43 34.21 15.10
CA LYS A 183 -1.96 34.19 15.19
C LYS A 183 -1.59 32.80 15.70
N PRO A 184 -0.70 32.06 15.02
CA PRO A 184 -0.15 30.87 15.64
C PRO A 184 0.49 31.31 16.96
N ILE A 185 0.09 30.69 18.07
CA ILE A 185 0.98 30.63 19.24
C ILE A 185 2.30 30.14 18.66
N SER A 186 3.39 30.87 18.87
CA SER A 186 4.67 30.64 18.17
C SER A 186 4.92 29.14 18.00
N PRO A 187 5.05 28.61 16.76
CA PRO A 187 5.42 27.21 16.61
C PRO A 187 6.70 26.99 17.41
N PRO A 188 6.87 25.85 18.12
CA PRO A 188 8.10 25.60 18.84
C PRO A 188 9.28 25.84 17.89
N LEU A 189 10.30 26.56 18.38
CA LEU A 189 11.53 26.99 17.70
C LEU A 189 12.19 25.90 16.81
N ASP A 190 11.78 24.64 16.99
CA ASP A 190 12.29 23.42 16.38
C ASP A 190 11.88 23.22 14.90
N ILE A 191 10.66 23.60 14.46
CA ILE A 191 10.23 23.33 13.06
C ILE A 191 11.09 24.09 12.05
N TRP A 192 11.28 25.40 12.28
CA TRP A 192 12.12 26.25 11.43
C TRP A 192 13.60 26.10 11.78
N GLY A 193 13.90 25.69 13.02
CA GLY A 193 15.19 25.16 13.41
C GLY A 193 15.63 24.03 12.49
N ARG A 194 14.80 23.03 12.21
CA ARG A 194 15.16 21.86 11.38
C ARG A 194 15.31 22.16 9.90
N VAL A 195 14.53 23.07 9.35
CA VAL A 195 14.75 23.59 7.98
C VAL A 195 16.13 24.28 7.89
N SER A 196 16.55 24.93 8.98
CA SER A 196 17.85 25.57 9.10
C SER A 196 18.99 24.56 9.39
N HIS A 197 18.83 23.64 10.34
CA HIS A 197 19.85 22.66 10.74
C HIS A 197 20.03 21.54 9.69
N GLY A 198 18.97 21.13 9.00
CA GLY A 198 19.01 20.16 7.91
C GLY A 198 19.85 20.64 6.72
N SER A 199 19.85 21.95 6.45
CA SER A 199 20.74 22.55 5.45
C SER A 199 22.22 22.53 5.84
N ARG A 200 22.57 22.47 7.12
CA ARG A 200 23.97 22.35 7.57
C ARG A 200 24.48 20.90 7.49
N ALA A 201 23.58 19.92 7.68
CA ALA A 201 23.91 18.50 7.64
C ALA A 201 24.21 17.98 6.22
N THR A 202 23.54 18.50 5.19
CA THR A 202 23.77 18.10 3.79
C THR A 202 25.12 18.58 3.24
N SER A 203 25.65 19.71 3.72
CA SER A 203 27.00 20.20 3.36
C SER A 203 28.16 19.42 3.99
N PHE A 204 27.95 18.68 5.09
CA PHE A 204 28.99 17.89 5.75
C PHE A 204 29.15 16.47 5.16
N ALA A 205 28.15 15.98 4.41
CA ALA A 205 28.15 14.62 3.85
C ALA A 205 29.07 14.44 2.63
N ALA A 206 29.59 15.52 2.03
CA ALA A 206 30.43 15.47 0.83
C ALA A 206 31.92 15.17 1.11
N GLY A 207 32.37 15.09 2.37
CA GLY A 207 33.80 15.06 2.65
C GLY A 207 34.21 14.44 3.98
N THR A 208 33.93 13.15 4.21
CA THR A 208 34.81 12.31 5.05
C THR A 208 34.48 10.82 4.85
N ARG A 209 35.42 10.09 4.23
CA ARG A 209 35.51 8.63 4.34
C ARG A 209 36.29 8.28 5.62
N ARG A 210 35.83 7.21 6.29
CA ARG A 210 36.35 6.53 7.52
C ARG A 210 35.81 7.11 8.84
N ALA A 211 35.49 6.33 9.87
CA ALA A 211 35.67 4.90 10.11
C ALA A 211 34.43 4.33 10.81
N HIS A 212 34.10 3.08 10.47
CA HIS A 212 33.07 2.27 11.10
C HIS A 212 33.43 2.00 12.57
N SER A 213 32.56 2.42 13.49
CA SER A 213 32.36 1.81 14.80
C SER A 213 30.89 1.37 14.84
N PRO A 214 30.57 0.20 15.42
CA PRO A 214 29.41 -0.58 15.01
C PRO A 214 28.12 0.11 15.46
N SER A 215 27.45 0.80 14.54
CA SER A 215 26.02 1.01 14.68
C SER A 215 25.39 -0.38 14.59
N MET A 216 24.59 -0.76 15.59
CA MET A 216 23.61 -1.81 15.41
C MET A 216 22.80 -1.46 14.17
N THR A 217 23.10 -2.17 13.09
CA THR A 217 22.37 -2.10 11.84
C THR A 217 20.90 -2.24 12.15
N ALA A 218 20.08 -1.37 11.57
CA ALA A 218 18.73 -1.72 11.16
C ALA A 218 18.80 -2.81 10.07
N GLY A 219 19.42 -3.93 10.42
CA GLY A 219 19.23 -5.22 9.79
C GLY A 219 18.17 -5.89 10.63
N SER A 220 17.02 -6.12 10.03
CA SER A 220 16.16 -7.26 10.31
C SER A 220 16.60 -8.09 11.51
N ASP A 221 15.87 -7.99 12.62
CA ASP A 221 15.95 -9.00 13.67
C ASP A 221 15.81 -10.38 12.98
N PRO A 222 16.87 -11.22 12.96
CA PRO A 222 16.87 -12.47 12.22
C PRO A 222 15.70 -13.37 12.60
N TYR A 223 15.32 -13.31 13.88
CA TYR A 223 14.17 -14.03 14.43
C TYR A 223 12.84 -13.57 13.82
N LEU A 224 12.72 -12.28 13.48
CA LEU A 224 11.53 -11.73 12.83
C LEU A 224 11.46 -12.09 11.34
N GLN A 225 12.60 -12.14 10.65
CA GLN A 225 12.62 -12.60 9.26
C GLN A 225 12.16 -14.06 9.14
N GLU A 226 12.50 -14.91 10.11
CA GLU A 226 12.03 -16.29 10.18
C GLU A 226 10.51 -16.40 10.45
N LEU A 227 9.94 -15.47 11.23
CA LEU A 227 8.50 -15.47 11.55
C LEU A 227 7.63 -14.85 10.44
N ARG A 228 8.19 -13.95 9.62
CA ARG A 228 7.44 -13.20 8.61
C ARG A 228 6.62 -14.09 7.66
N PRO A 229 7.16 -15.18 7.05
CA PRO A 229 6.38 -16.04 6.16
C PRO A 229 5.16 -16.65 6.85
N ARG A 230 5.32 -17.12 8.09
CA ARG A 230 4.23 -17.71 8.88
C ARG A 230 3.15 -16.68 9.24
N LEU A 231 3.56 -15.45 9.56
CA LEU A 231 2.62 -14.35 9.86
C LEU A 231 1.85 -13.91 8.60
N ILE A 232 2.51 -13.85 7.44
CA ILE A 232 1.86 -13.58 6.16
C ILE A 232 0.87 -14.70 5.83
N GLN A 233 1.25 -15.97 6.01
CA GLN A 233 0.36 -17.10 5.78
C GLN A 233 -0.86 -17.06 6.71
N LEU A 234 -0.69 -16.67 7.98
CA LEU A 234 -1.80 -16.46 8.92
C LEU A 234 -2.73 -15.34 8.42
N ALA A 235 -2.18 -14.19 8.08
CA ALA A 235 -2.95 -13.04 7.61
C ALA A 235 -3.66 -13.34 6.28
N TYR A 236 -3.01 -14.02 5.35
CA TYR A 236 -3.59 -14.46 4.08
C TYR A 236 -4.73 -15.46 4.32
N ARG A 237 -4.53 -16.50 5.13
CA ARG A 237 -5.60 -17.46 5.45
C ARG A 237 -6.79 -16.80 6.17
N MET A 238 -6.51 -15.73 6.92
CA MET A 238 -7.56 -14.92 7.52
C MET A 238 -8.31 -14.07 6.48
N LEU A 239 -7.62 -13.42 5.53
CA LEU A 239 -8.16 -12.34 4.70
C LEU A 239 -8.49 -12.75 3.26
N GLY A 240 -7.78 -13.74 2.73
CA GLY A 240 -7.81 -14.21 1.35
C GLY A 240 -7.31 -13.19 0.33
N SER A 241 -6.54 -12.18 0.77
CA SER A 241 -5.80 -11.29 -0.11
C SER A 241 -4.35 -11.17 0.35
N VAL A 242 -3.42 -11.31 -0.60
CA VAL A 242 -1.97 -11.18 -0.35
C VAL A 242 -1.64 -9.73 0.01
N ALA A 243 -2.32 -8.76 -0.63
CA ALA A 243 -2.17 -7.34 -0.33
C ALA A 243 -2.57 -7.00 1.11
N ASP A 244 -3.80 -7.35 1.47
CA ASP A 244 -4.26 -7.10 2.83
C ASP A 244 -3.40 -7.86 3.88
N ALA A 245 -2.86 -9.04 3.52
CA ALA A 245 -2.01 -9.83 4.41
C ALA A 245 -0.64 -9.18 4.67
N GLU A 246 0.04 -8.72 3.62
CA GLU A 246 1.32 -8.02 3.75
C GLU A 246 1.18 -6.71 4.51
N ASP A 247 0.13 -5.94 4.24
CA ASP A 247 -0.16 -4.68 4.93
C ASP A 247 -0.38 -4.93 6.43
N VAL A 248 -1.17 -5.94 6.80
CA VAL A 248 -1.39 -6.32 8.21
C VAL A 248 -0.09 -6.71 8.90
N VAL A 249 0.77 -7.48 8.23
CA VAL A 249 2.06 -7.89 8.81
C VAL A 249 3.00 -6.69 8.94
N GLN A 250 3.00 -5.78 7.98
CA GLN A 250 3.78 -4.55 8.03
C GLN A 250 3.34 -3.63 9.19
N ASP A 251 2.03 -3.50 9.40
CA ASP A 251 1.46 -2.78 10.55
C ASP A 251 1.83 -3.45 11.88
N ALA A 252 1.83 -4.78 11.93
CA ALA A 252 2.25 -5.54 13.11
C ALA A 252 3.73 -5.30 13.45
N TYR A 253 4.61 -5.29 12.44
CA TYR A 253 6.02 -4.95 12.60
C TYR A 253 6.22 -3.52 13.08
N SER A 254 5.46 -2.57 12.56
CA SER A 254 5.53 -1.17 13.00
C SER A 254 5.15 -1.03 14.48
N ARG A 255 4.15 -1.79 14.94
CA ARG A 255 3.75 -1.84 16.37
C ARG A 255 4.79 -2.54 17.25
N TRP A 256 5.47 -3.55 16.72
CA TRP A 256 6.59 -4.21 17.41
C TRP A 256 7.76 -3.25 17.62
N LEU A 257 8.17 -2.52 16.58
CA LEU A 257 9.27 -1.55 16.67
C LEU A 257 8.98 -0.39 17.63
N ALA A 258 7.70 -0.06 17.81
CA ALA A 258 7.26 0.96 18.77
C ALA A 258 7.09 0.42 20.21
N ALA A 259 7.11 -0.90 20.41
CA ALA A 259 6.97 -1.52 21.72
C ALA A 259 8.31 -1.54 22.47
N ASP A 260 8.26 -1.37 23.80
CA ASP A 260 9.45 -1.51 24.64
C ASP A 260 9.96 -2.96 24.60
N PRO A 261 11.19 -3.22 24.12
CA PRO A 261 11.76 -4.57 24.00
C PRO A 261 11.80 -5.32 25.35
N VAL A 262 11.86 -4.61 26.48
CA VAL A 262 11.89 -5.21 27.82
C VAL A 262 10.51 -5.74 28.25
N SER A 263 9.44 -5.27 27.62
CA SER A 263 8.06 -5.61 27.98
C SER A 263 7.52 -6.89 27.32
N VAL A 264 8.14 -7.37 26.23
CA VAL A 264 7.66 -8.54 25.47
C VAL A 264 8.61 -9.72 25.59
N ARG A 265 8.21 -10.71 26.39
CA ARG A 265 9.01 -11.92 26.63
C ARG A 265 8.99 -12.91 25.46
N GLU A 266 7.93 -12.91 24.66
CA GLU A 266 7.76 -13.84 23.53
C GLU A 266 7.27 -13.09 22.28
N PRO A 267 8.20 -12.65 21.40
CA PRO A 267 7.86 -11.84 20.21
C PRO A 267 6.91 -12.56 19.25
N ALA A 268 7.06 -13.87 19.09
CA ALA A 268 6.21 -14.68 18.22
C ALA A 268 4.75 -14.72 18.69
N ALA A 269 4.51 -14.85 20.00
CA ALA A 269 3.17 -14.79 20.57
C ALA A 269 2.57 -13.39 20.41
N PHE A 270 3.34 -12.34 20.70
CA PHE A 270 2.91 -10.96 20.53
C PHE A 270 2.49 -10.66 19.08
N LEU A 271 3.33 -10.96 18.10
CA LEU A 271 3.05 -10.69 16.69
C LEU A 271 1.86 -11.50 16.18
N ARG A 272 1.71 -12.77 16.58
CA ARG A 272 0.51 -13.57 16.25
C ARG A 272 -0.77 -12.92 16.78
N VAL A 273 -0.76 -12.42 18.01
CA VAL A 273 -1.90 -11.70 18.60
C VAL A 273 -2.20 -10.42 17.80
N VAL A 274 -1.18 -9.62 17.50
CA VAL A 274 -1.34 -8.35 16.78
C VAL A 274 -1.87 -8.58 15.37
N VAL A 275 -1.26 -9.50 14.61
CA VAL A 275 -1.69 -9.88 13.27
C VAL A 275 -3.13 -10.38 13.28
N THR A 276 -3.49 -11.29 14.21
CA THR A 276 -4.86 -11.81 14.33
C THR A 276 -5.86 -10.67 14.54
N ARG A 277 -5.57 -9.73 15.45
CA ARG A 277 -6.48 -8.62 15.76
C ARG A 277 -6.61 -7.64 14.59
N LEU A 278 -5.50 -7.35 13.91
CA LEU A 278 -5.50 -6.54 12.69
C LEU A 278 -6.32 -7.22 11.58
N SER A 279 -6.12 -8.52 11.34
CA SER A 279 -6.91 -9.28 10.38
C SER A 279 -8.40 -9.32 10.73
N LEU A 280 -8.76 -9.48 12.01
CA LEU A 280 -10.17 -9.43 12.46
C LEU A 280 -10.82 -8.06 12.19
N ASN A 281 -10.07 -6.97 12.38
CA ASN A 281 -10.54 -5.62 12.04
C ASN A 281 -10.71 -5.46 10.53
N GLN A 282 -9.73 -5.93 9.75
CA GLN A 282 -9.77 -5.83 8.30
C GLN A 282 -10.87 -6.70 7.69
N LEU A 283 -11.18 -7.87 8.26
CA LEU A 283 -12.27 -8.74 7.81
C LEU A 283 -13.64 -8.05 7.84
N LYS A 284 -13.88 -7.17 8.81
CA LYS A 284 -15.12 -6.36 8.85
C LYS A 284 -15.18 -5.37 7.68
N SER A 285 -14.04 -4.85 7.24
CA SER A 285 -13.94 -3.96 6.08
C SER A 285 -14.05 -4.76 4.78
N ALA A 286 -13.32 -5.87 4.66
CA ALA A 286 -13.34 -6.76 3.51
C ALA A 286 -14.74 -7.31 3.23
N ARG A 287 -15.51 -7.69 4.26
CA ARG A 287 -16.90 -8.13 4.10
C ARG A 287 -17.78 -7.05 3.45
N ARG A 288 -17.67 -5.80 3.88
CA ARG A 288 -18.39 -4.66 3.27
C ARG A 288 -17.96 -4.40 1.83
N ARG A 289 -16.66 -4.53 1.52
CA ARG A 289 -16.17 -4.46 0.13
C ARG A 289 -16.76 -5.59 -0.73
N ARG A 290 -16.88 -6.80 -0.18
CA ARG A 290 -17.43 -7.97 -0.87
C ARG A 290 -18.92 -7.85 -1.17
N GLU A 291 -19.69 -7.13 -0.35
CA GLU A 291 -21.13 -6.85 -0.60
C GLU A 291 -21.36 -6.03 -1.88
N THR A 292 -20.36 -5.26 -2.32
CA THR A 292 -20.42 -4.44 -3.55
C THR A 292 -19.54 -5.00 -4.67
N TYR A 293 -19.02 -6.22 -4.51
CA TYR A 293 -18.12 -6.85 -5.48
C TYR A 293 -18.88 -7.33 -6.72
N ILE A 294 -18.34 -7.04 -7.90
CA ILE A 294 -18.93 -7.42 -9.18
C ILE A 294 -18.46 -8.84 -9.55
N GLY A 295 -19.40 -9.78 -9.51
CA GLY A 295 -19.17 -11.19 -9.83
C GLY A 295 -18.72 -12.04 -8.63
N PRO A 296 -18.36 -13.32 -8.85
CA PRO A 296 -17.79 -14.17 -7.82
C PRO A 296 -16.46 -13.62 -7.31
N TRP A 297 -16.27 -13.58 -5.99
CA TRP A 297 -14.97 -13.27 -5.37
C TRP A 297 -14.20 -14.56 -5.09
N LEU A 298 -12.93 -14.62 -5.52
CA LEU A 298 -11.99 -15.70 -5.19
C LEU A 298 -10.81 -15.16 -4.35
N PRO A 299 -10.16 -15.95 -3.49
CA PRO A 299 -8.89 -15.55 -2.88
C PRO A 299 -7.83 -15.17 -3.92
N ASP A 300 -6.90 -14.29 -3.55
CA ASP A 300 -5.72 -13.99 -4.38
C ASP A 300 -4.90 -15.28 -4.59
N PRO A 301 -4.64 -15.72 -5.82
CA PRO A 301 -4.05 -17.03 -6.06
C PRO A 301 -2.58 -17.06 -5.62
N ILE A 302 -2.22 -18.06 -4.82
CA ILE A 302 -0.82 -18.34 -4.44
C ILE A 302 -0.33 -19.54 -5.23
N PHE A 303 0.89 -19.44 -5.75
CA PHE A 303 1.56 -20.55 -6.42
C PHE A 303 2.41 -21.31 -5.42
N ASP A 304 2.14 -22.60 -5.28
CA ASP A 304 2.82 -23.42 -4.29
C ASP A 304 4.24 -23.75 -4.76
N PRO A 305 5.23 -23.77 -3.84
CA PRO A 305 6.58 -24.26 -4.15
C PRO A 305 6.54 -25.68 -4.71
N GLU A 306 7.50 -26.03 -5.56
CA GLU A 306 7.53 -27.37 -6.16
C GLU A 306 7.66 -28.49 -5.11
N ASP A 307 8.38 -28.22 -4.02
CA ASP A 307 8.64 -29.20 -2.96
C ASP A 307 7.63 -29.12 -1.79
N ALA A 308 6.52 -28.38 -1.95
CA ALA A 308 5.50 -28.29 -0.92
C ALA A 308 4.73 -29.62 -0.79
N ASP A 309 4.48 -30.07 0.46
CA ASP A 309 3.61 -31.22 0.71
C ASP A 309 2.14 -30.82 0.47
N PRO A 310 1.43 -31.46 -0.48
CA PRO A 310 0.02 -31.18 -0.74
C PRO A 310 -0.90 -31.38 0.48
N ALA A 311 -0.47 -32.15 1.49
CA ALA A 311 -1.24 -32.42 2.69
C ALA A 311 -1.16 -31.30 3.75
N ASP A 312 -0.16 -30.43 3.67
CA ASP A 312 0.16 -29.46 4.73
C ASP A 312 -0.44 -28.06 4.52
N ASP A 313 -1.05 -27.78 3.36
CA ASP A 313 -1.61 -26.45 3.04
C ASP A 313 -3.15 -26.43 2.91
N ILE A 314 -3.72 -25.26 3.18
CA ILE A 314 -5.15 -24.99 3.02
C ILE A 314 -5.44 -24.83 1.54
N THR A 315 -6.15 -25.79 0.98
CA THR A 315 -6.60 -25.73 -0.42
C THR A 315 -7.54 -24.55 -0.71
N LEU A 316 -7.60 -24.11 -1.97
CA LEU A 316 -8.51 -23.04 -2.43
C LEU A 316 -9.99 -23.25 -2.04
N PRO A 317 -10.59 -24.46 -2.16
CA PRO A 317 -11.97 -24.70 -1.72
C PRO A 317 -12.15 -24.44 -0.22
N LEU A 318 -11.17 -24.85 0.60
CA LEU A 318 -11.18 -24.57 2.02
C LEU A 318 -11.05 -23.06 2.31
N MET A 319 -10.20 -22.33 1.57
CA MET A 319 -10.12 -20.86 1.67
C MET A 319 -11.46 -20.18 1.33
N ILE A 320 -12.16 -20.64 0.29
CA ILE A 320 -13.49 -20.14 -0.07
C ILE A 320 -14.52 -20.50 1.01
N ALA A 321 -14.44 -21.71 1.59
CA ALA A 321 -15.33 -22.13 2.65
C ALA A 321 -15.15 -21.32 3.94
N LEU A 322 -13.91 -20.94 4.27
CA LEU A 322 -13.60 -20.03 5.39
C LEU A 322 -14.32 -18.68 5.23
N GLU A 323 -14.63 -18.25 4.00
CA GLU A 323 -15.44 -17.06 3.74
C GLU A 323 -16.87 -17.11 4.31
N ARG A 324 -17.41 -18.30 4.51
CA ARG A 324 -18.76 -18.50 5.04
C ARG A 324 -18.82 -18.43 6.57
N LEU A 325 -17.67 -18.47 7.24
CA LEU A 325 -17.57 -18.41 8.70
C LEU A 325 -17.67 -16.97 9.22
N SER A 326 -18.12 -16.82 10.46
CA SER A 326 -17.91 -15.55 11.17
C SER A 326 -16.40 -15.30 11.37
N PRO A 327 -15.96 -14.02 11.45
CA PRO A 327 -14.53 -13.71 11.64
C PRO A 327 -13.89 -14.41 12.83
N LEU A 328 -14.64 -14.58 13.93
CA LEU A 328 -14.15 -15.24 15.14
C LEU A 328 -14.11 -16.78 15.01
N GLU A 329 -15.05 -17.39 14.29
CA GLU A 329 -14.97 -18.82 13.96
C GLU A 329 -13.77 -19.12 13.08
N ARG A 330 -13.54 -18.28 12.06
CA ARG A 330 -12.36 -18.38 11.18
C ARG A 330 -11.06 -18.27 11.97
N ALA A 331 -10.93 -17.24 12.82
CA ALA A 331 -9.72 -17.05 13.62
C ALA A 331 -9.49 -18.21 14.59
N ALA A 332 -10.54 -18.68 15.29
CA ALA A 332 -10.42 -19.80 16.22
C ALA A 332 -9.99 -21.10 15.51
N PHE A 333 -10.57 -21.39 14.34
CA PHE A 333 -10.18 -22.54 13.52
C PHE A 333 -8.75 -22.43 13.02
N LEU A 334 -8.37 -21.32 12.38
CA LEU A 334 -7.02 -21.17 11.83
C LEU A 334 -5.96 -21.28 12.92
N LEU A 335 -6.10 -20.53 14.00
CA LEU A 335 -5.08 -20.52 15.06
C LEU A 335 -4.89 -21.90 15.70
N HIS A 336 -5.97 -22.64 15.94
CA HIS A 336 -5.90 -23.93 16.62
C HIS A 336 -5.68 -25.11 15.67
N ASP A 337 -6.51 -25.25 14.63
CA ASP A 337 -6.51 -26.41 13.73
C ASP A 337 -5.40 -26.37 12.67
N VAL A 338 -4.88 -25.18 12.35
CA VAL A 338 -3.89 -25.00 11.28
C VAL A 338 -2.54 -24.56 11.84
N PHE A 339 -2.53 -23.60 12.76
CA PHE A 339 -1.29 -23.11 13.39
C PHE A 339 -0.94 -23.84 14.70
N GLY A 340 -1.79 -24.74 15.18
CA GLY A 340 -1.49 -25.62 16.30
C GLY A 340 -1.46 -24.95 17.68
N LEU A 341 -2.05 -23.76 17.84
CA LEU A 341 -2.10 -23.08 19.14
C LEU A 341 -3.09 -23.74 20.09
N ASP A 342 -2.79 -23.70 21.38
CA ASP A 342 -3.72 -24.14 22.41
C ASP A 342 -4.80 -23.08 22.68
N PHE A 343 -5.98 -23.52 23.13
CA PHE A 343 -7.12 -22.61 23.37
C PHE A 343 -6.85 -21.41 24.31
N PRO A 344 -5.95 -21.47 25.31
CA PRO A 344 -5.54 -20.29 26.07
C PRO A 344 -4.83 -19.23 25.21
N GLU A 345 -3.98 -19.63 24.27
CA GLU A 345 -3.29 -18.71 23.36
C GLU A 345 -4.27 -18.12 22.34
N VAL A 346 -5.16 -18.96 21.80
CA VAL A 346 -6.24 -18.52 20.92
C VAL A 346 -7.11 -17.48 21.62
N ALA A 347 -7.48 -17.74 22.88
CA ALA A 347 -8.25 -16.84 23.73
C ALA A 347 -7.59 -15.46 23.88
N GLN A 348 -6.28 -15.42 24.07
CA GLN A 348 -5.52 -14.18 24.12
C GLN A 348 -5.55 -13.43 22.78
N ALA A 349 -5.38 -14.15 21.67
CA ALA A 349 -5.35 -13.57 20.33
C ALA A 349 -6.68 -12.91 19.95
N ILE A 350 -7.80 -13.60 20.16
CA ILE A 350 -9.13 -13.13 19.74
C ILE A 350 -9.94 -12.43 20.85
N ASP A 351 -9.34 -12.23 22.03
CA ASP A 351 -9.95 -11.59 23.21
C ASP A 351 -11.23 -12.28 23.68
N ARG A 352 -11.16 -13.58 23.95
CA ARG A 352 -12.30 -14.41 24.40
C ARG A 352 -11.89 -15.39 25.50
N LYS A 353 -12.87 -15.96 26.20
CA LYS A 353 -12.60 -17.05 27.16
C LYS A 353 -12.22 -18.35 26.41
N PRO A 354 -11.32 -19.20 26.93
CA PRO A 354 -10.92 -20.46 26.27
C PRO A 354 -12.10 -21.38 25.92
N ALA A 355 -13.12 -21.45 26.78
CA ALA A 355 -14.34 -22.23 26.51
C ALA A 355 -15.11 -21.71 25.29
N ALA A 356 -15.17 -20.39 25.08
CA ALA A 356 -15.80 -19.80 23.91
C ALA A 356 -15.00 -20.09 22.64
N CYS A 357 -13.67 -20.10 22.72
CA CYS A 357 -12.79 -20.45 21.60
C CYS A 357 -13.00 -21.90 21.15
N ARG A 358 -13.15 -22.84 22.09
CA ARG A 358 -13.52 -24.24 21.80
C ARG A 358 -14.84 -24.36 21.03
N GLN A 359 -15.86 -23.61 21.46
CA GLN A 359 -17.15 -23.60 20.79
C GLN A 359 -17.08 -22.97 19.39
N LEU A 360 -16.30 -21.91 19.21
CA LEU A 360 -16.07 -21.28 17.90
C LEU A 360 -15.37 -22.26 16.93
N ALA A 361 -14.28 -22.91 17.36
CA ALA A 361 -13.57 -23.89 16.54
C ALA A 361 -14.45 -25.11 16.20
N SER A 362 -15.24 -25.61 17.16
CA SER A 362 -16.18 -26.72 16.92
C SER A 362 -17.24 -26.37 15.87
N ARG A 363 -17.82 -25.16 15.93
CA ARG A 363 -18.77 -24.68 14.92
C ARG A 363 -18.11 -24.54 13.55
N ALA A 364 -16.92 -23.95 13.49
CA ALA A 364 -16.15 -23.85 12.26
C ALA A 364 -15.93 -25.23 11.61
N ARG A 365 -15.46 -26.23 12.36
CA ARG A 365 -15.29 -27.62 11.87
C ARG A 365 -16.58 -28.22 11.33
N THR A 366 -17.70 -27.90 11.96
CA THR A 366 -19.01 -28.40 11.52
C THR A 366 -19.40 -27.80 10.17
N HIS A 367 -19.19 -26.49 9.99
CA HIS A 367 -19.42 -25.80 8.72
C HIS A 367 -18.45 -26.22 7.61
N LEU A 368 -17.21 -26.58 7.95
CA LEU A 368 -16.15 -26.93 6.98
C LEU A 368 -16.07 -28.42 6.65
N ARG A 369 -16.88 -29.28 7.29
CA ARG A 369 -16.75 -30.74 7.19
C ARG A 369 -16.81 -31.28 5.76
N GLN A 370 -17.60 -30.63 4.91
CA GLN A 370 -17.80 -31.03 3.51
C GLN A 370 -16.66 -30.59 2.59
N GLU A 371 -15.87 -29.62 3.02
CA GLU A 371 -14.86 -28.92 2.20
C GLU A 371 -13.44 -29.41 2.48
N ARG A 372 -13.28 -30.32 3.46
CA ARG A 372 -12.01 -31.00 3.69
C ARG A 372 -11.80 -32.08 2.63
N PRO A 373 -10.66 -32.08 1.91
CA PRO A 373 -10.34 -33.13 0.96
C PRO A 373 -10.38 -34.50 1.68
N ARG A 374 -11.15 -35.45 1.13
CA ARG A 374 -11.18 -36.83 1.65
C ARG A 374 -9.94 -37.61 1.23
N PHE A 375 -9.38 -37.29 0.06
CA PHE A 375 -8.16 -37.88 -0.50
C PHE A 375 -7.38 -36.80 -1.26
N ALA A 376 -6.07 -36.71 -1.02
CA ALA A 376 -5.20 -35.83 -1.78
C ALA A 376 -4.85 -36.48 -3.12
N VAL A 377 -5.16 -35.80 -4.23
CA VAL A 377 -4.70 -36.20 -5.56
C VAL A 377 -3.19 -36.01 -5.62
N SER A 378 -2.45 -36.97 -6.17
CA SER A 378 -0.99 -36.80 -6.30
C SER A 378 -0.69 -35.62 -7.23
N LYS A 379 0.35 -34.84 -6.90
CA LYS A 379 0.75 -33.66 -7.67
C LYS A 379 0.93 -33.97 -9.16
N GLU A 380 1.59 -35.09 -9.48
CA GLU A 380 1.83 -35.53 -10.86
C GLU A 380 0.51 -35.80 -11.60
N HIS A 381 -0.42 -36.51 -10.96
CA HIS A 381 -1.73 -36.81 -11.56
C HIS A 381 -2.56 -35.55 -11.77
N GLY A 382 -2.58 -34.66 -10.77
CA GLY A 382 -3.25 -33.36 -10.87
C GLY A 382 -2.75 -32.53 -12.04
N LEU A 383 -1.43 -32.45 -12.25
CA LEU A 383 -0.84 -31.69 -13.36
C LEU A 383 -1.13 -32.32 -14.72
N LYS A 384 -1.22 -33.67 -14.81
CA LYS A 384 -1.70 -34.35 -16.03
C LYS A 384 -3.14 -33.97 -16.34
N MET A 385 -4.01 -33.92 -15.34
CA MET A 385 -5.39 -33.45 -15.52
C MET A 385 -5.45 -31.98 -15.94
N ALA A 386 -4.64 -31.09 -15.33
CA ALA A 386 -4.57 -29.69 -15.74
C ALA A 386 -4.10 -29.53 -17.20
N THR A 387 -3.14 -30.35 -17.63
CA THR A 387 -2.64 -30.39 -19.01
C THR A 387 -3.74 -30.81 -19.98
N ALA A 388 -4.44 -31.92 -19.68
CA ALA A 388 -5.53 -32.43 -20.50
C ALA A 388 -6.70 -31.43 -20.57
N PHE A 389 -7.06 -30.82 -19.44
CA PHE A 389 -8.14 -29.83 -19.38
C PHE A 389 -7.79 -28.58 -20.18
N PHE A 390 -6.56 -28.07 -20.07
CA PHE A 390 -6.10 -26.94 -20.88
C PHE A 390 -6.24 -27.25 -22.37
N ALA A 391 -5.71 -28.39 -22.83
CA ALA A 391 -5.78 -28.79 -24.23
C ALA A 391 -7.23 -28.91 -24.73
N ALA A 392 -8.09 -29.62 -24.00
CA ALA A 392 -9.50 -29.81 -24.37
C ALA A 392 -10.27 -28.48 -24.37
N SER A 393 -10.05 -27.63 -23.36
CA SER A 393 -10.74 -26.35 -23.23
C SER A 393 -10.36 -25.30 -24.28
N ARG A 394 -9.15 -25.39 -24.87
CA ARG A 394 -8.67 -24.47 -25.90
C ARG A 394 -8.90 -24.97 -27.32
N ASN A 395 -8.85 -26.29 -27.54
CA ASN A 395 -9.12 -26.87 -28.86
C ASN A 395 -10.60 -27.13 -29.11
N GLY A 396 -11.48 -26.86 -28.14
CA GLY A 396 -12.92 -27.02 -28.29
C GLY A 396 -13.41 -28.47 -28.21
N ASP A 397 -12.62 -29.38 -27.62
CA ASP A 397 -12.98 -30.78 -27.47
C ASP A 397 -13.97 -30.98 -26.31
N MET A 398 -15.25 -30.75 -26.60
CA MET A 398 -16.34 -30.87 -25.61
C MET A 398 -16.53 -32.31 -25.13
N SER A 399 -16.15 -33.31 -25.92
CA SER A 399 -16.22 -34.72 -25.54
C SER A 399 -15.16 -35.06 -24.49
N ALA A 400 -13.92 -34.61 -24.70
CA ALA A 400 -12.86 -34.74 -23.71
C ALA A 400 -13.20 -33.94 -22.43
N LEU A 401 -13.69 -32.71 -22.55
CA LEU A 401 -14.13 -31.93 -21.38
C LEU A 401 -15.23 -32.65 -20.60
N ARG A 402 -16.25 -33.18 -21.28
CA ARG A 402 -17.34 -33.91 -20.62
C ARG A 402 -16.84 -35.14 -19.85
N ALA A 403 -15.86 -35.86 -20.41
CA ALA A 403 -15.28 -37.03 -19.74
C ALA A 403 -14.51 -36.68 -18.46
N MET A 404 -13.95 -35.46 -18.38
CA MET A 404 -13.15 -35.00 -17.25
C MET A 404 -13.97 -34.33 -16.14
N LEU A 405 -15.17 -33.84 -16.43
CA LEU A 405 -15.97 -33.04 -15.48
C LEU A 405 -16.89 -33.93 -14.63
N ALA A 406 -17.08 -33.55 -13.36
CA ALA A 406 -18.15 -34.09 -12.54
C ALA A 406 -19.52 -33.59 -13.05
N GLU A 407 -20.59 -34.34 -12.79
CA GLU A 407 -21.95 -33.96 -13.22
C GLU A 407 -22.40 -32.64 -12.56
N ASP A 408 -22.04 -32.45 -11.29
CA ASP A 408 -22.34 -31.30 -10.45
C ASP A 408 -21.22 -30.25 -10.44
N VAL A 409 -20.35 -30.24 -11.45
CA VAL A 409 -19.21 -29.32 -11.52
C VAL A 409 -19.63 -27.86 -11.37
N VAL A 410 -18.86 -27.10 -10.59
CA VAL A 410 -19.05 -25.65 -10.43
C VAL A 410 -17.89 -24.88 -11.05
N ALA A 411 -18.18 -23.89 -11.90
CA ALA A 411 -17.16 -22.98 -12.43
C ALA A 411 -17.38 -21.55 -11.92
N CYS A 412 -16.35 -20.97 -11.29
CA CYS A 412 -16.33 -19.61 -10.78
C CYS A 412 -15.26 -18.80 -11.51
N ALA A 413 -15.61 -17.59 -11.95
CA ALA A 413 -14.67 -16.69 -12.62
C ALA A 413 -14.67 -15.30 -11.97
N ASP A 414 -13.53 -14.89 -11.42
CA ASP A 414 -13.35 -13.61 -10.78
C ASP A 414 -12.65 -12.62 -11.71
N GLY A 415 -13.42 -11.74 -12.35
CA GLY A 415 -12.91 -10.61 -13.13
C GLY A 415 -12.85 -9.29 -12.37
N GLY A 416 -13.34 -9.25 -11.13
CA GLY A 416 -13.45 -8.03 -10.30
C GLY A 416 -14.20 -6.86 -10.93
N GLY A 417 -15.07 -7.12 -11.92
CA GLY A 417 -15.74 -6.08 -12.72
C GLY A 417 -14.82 -5.30 -13.68
N LYS A 418 -13.56 -5.70 -13.84
CA LYS A 418 -12.56 -4.99 -14.66
C LYS A 418 -12.25 -5.68 -15.99
N VAL A 419 -12.40 -7.00 -16.02
CA VAL A 419 -12.18 -7.81 -17.22
C VAL A 419 -13.34 -8.80 -17.39
N PRO A 420 -13.62 -9.27 -18.62
CA PRO A 420 -14.72 -10.20 -18.87
C PRO A 420 -14.62 -11.47 -18.01
N ALA A 421 -15.70 -11.80 -17.30
CA ALA A 421 -15.83 -13.03 -16.52
C ALA A 421 -17.32 -13.35 -16.33
N SER A 422 -17.66 -14.61 -16.07
CA SER A 422 -19.04 -14.98 -15.71
C SER A 422 -19.44 -14.30 -14.40
N LEU A 423 -20.51 -13.49 -14.43
CA LEU A 423 -20.96 -12.73 -13.26
C LEU A 423 -21.60 -13.59 -12.16
N THR A 424 -22.00 -14.82 -12.50
CA THR A 424 -22.53 -15.81 -11.56
C THR A 424 -21.79 -17.13 -11.75
N PRO A 425 -21.63 -17.94 -10.70
CA PRO A 425 -21.11 -19.30 -10.85
C PRO A 425 -21.94 -20.11 -11.84
N LEU A 426 -21.26 -20.91 -12.67
CA LEU A 426 -21.90 -21.90 -13.53
C LEU A 426 -22.03 -23.20 -12.74
N ILE A 427 -23.23 -23.77 -12.69
CA ILE A 427 -23.54 -24.96 -11.90
C ILE A 427 -23.99 -26.07 -12.84
N GLY A 428 -23.32 -27.20 -12.75
CA GLY A 428 -23.61 -28.40 -13.54
C GLY A 428 -22.85 -28.45 -14.87
N ILE A 429 -22.62 -29.68 -15.33
CA ILE A 429 -21.79 -29.99 -16.50
C ILE A 429 -22.25 -29.28 -17.78
N ASP A 430 -23.57 -29.19 -18.03
CA ASP A 430 -24.08 -28.59 -19.26
C ASP A 430 -23.88 -27.06 -19.31
N ALA A 431 -23.98 -26.37 -18.17
CA ALA A 431 -23.70 -24.94 -18.10
C ALA A 431 -22.22 -24.65 -18.36
N VAL A 432 -21.34 -25.48 -17.80
CA VAL A 432 -19.88 -25.37 -18.00
C VAL A 432 -19.51 -25.66 -19.46
N LEU A 433 -20.02 -26.76 -20.04
CA LEU A 433 -19.76 -27.12 -21.43
C LEU A 433 -20.32 -26.10 -22.41
N GLY A 434 -21.54 -25.59 -22.18
CA GLY A 434 -22.13 -24.53 -23.00
C GLY A 434 -21.27 -23.27 -23.02
N ARG A 435 -20.69 -22.88 -21.87
CA ARG A 435 -19.76 -21.75 -21.80
C ARG A 435 -18.47 -22.03 -22.57
N HIS A 436 -17.87 -23.22 -22.44
CA HIS A 436 -16.67 -23.58 -23.19
C HIS A 436 -16.92 -23.62 -24.70
N ALA A 437 -18.06 -24.16 -25.13
CA ALA A 437 -18.46 -24.18 -26.55
C ALA A 437 -18.60 -22.76 -27.11
N ALA A 438 -19.20 -21.83 -26.35
CA ALA A 438 -19.32 -20.43 -26.76
C ALA A 438 -17.95 -19.72 -26.91
N MET A 439 -16.95 -20.13 -26.13
CA MET A 439 -15.59 -19.55 -26.17
C MET A 439 -14.66 -20.23 -27.17
N ALA A 440 -15.00 -21.42 -27.68
CA ALA A 440 -14.12 -22.19 -28.56
C ALA A 440 -13.73 -21.42 -29.84
N GLY A 441 -14.67 -20.69 -30.42
CA GLY A 441 -14.41 -19.84 -31.59
C GLY A 441 -13.45 -18.68 -31.30
N ASP A 442 -13.54 -18.10 -30.09
CA ASP A 442 -12.64 -17.02 -29.67
C ASP A 442 -11.22 -17.55 -29.43
N PHE A 443 -11.08 -18.71 -28.80
CA PHE A 443 -9.76 -19.34 -28.60
C PHE A 443 -9.12 -19.78 -29.92
N ALA A 444 -9.90 -20.21 -30.91
CA ALA A 444 -9.39 -20.51 -32.24
C ALA A 444 -8.87 -19.26 -32.98
N ARG A 445 -9.54 -18.11 -32.79
CA ARG A 445 -9.14 -16.83 -33.41
C ARG A 445 -7.99 -16.15 -32.67
N PHE A 446 -7.99 -16.26 -31.34
CA PHE A 446 -7.03 -15.62 -30.44
C PHE A 446 -6.50 -16.67 -29.45
N PRO A 447 -5.49 -17.47 -29.85
CA PRO A 447 -4.96 -18.54 -29.02
C PRO A 447 -4.42 -18.04 -27.69
N SER A 448 -4.77 -18.72 -26.61
CA SER A 448 -4.21 -18.47 -25.29
C SER A 448 -2.72 -18.81 -25.26
N ARG A 449 -1.90 -17.92 -24.70
CA ARG A 449 -0.49 -18.23 -24.44
C ARG A 449 -0.35 -18.89 -23.08
N LEU A 450 -0.04 -20.18 -23.06
CA LEU A 450 0.29 -20.90 -21.83
C LEU A 450 1.64 -20.40 -21.31
N MET A 451 1.68 -19.96 -20.05
CA MET A 451 2.90 -19.54 -19.38
C MET A 451 3.53 -20.69 -18.61
N ARG A 452 2.73 -21.38 -17.77
CA ARG A 452 3.16 -22.57 -17.03
C ARG A 452 1.99 -23.36 -16.47
N TYR A 453 2.23 -24.65 -16.20
CA TYR A 453 1.43 -25.45 -15.27
C TYR A 453 1.98 -25.29 -13.85
N ALA A 454 1.11 -25.33 -12.85
CA ALA A 454 1.52 -25.20 -11.46
C ALA A 454 0.48 -25.76 -10.49
N VAL A 455 0.87 -25.88 -9.22
CA VAL A 455 -0.07 -26.02 -8.11
C VAL A 455 -0.39 -24.62 -7.59
N ILE A 456 -1.67 -24.33 -7.41
CA ILE A 456 -2.22 -23.03 -7.04
C ILE A 456 -3.14 -23.24 -5.85
N ASP A 457 -2.75 -22.75 -4.67
CA ASP A 457 -3.46 -22.96 -3.40
C ASP A 457 -3.86 -24.44 -3.22
N GLY A 458 -2.89 -25.35 -3.34
CA GLY A 458 -3.06 -26.80 -3.23
C GLY A 458 -3.76 -27.49 -4.40
N LEU A 459 -4.19 -26.76 -5.44
CA LEU A 459 -4.90 -27.34 -6.58
C LEU A 459 -4.06 -27.35 -7.87
N PRO A 460 -4.12 -28.40 -8.70
CA PRO A 460 -3.47 -28.37 -10.00
C PRO A 460 -4.11 -27.33 -10.92
N GLY A 461 -3.30 -26.68 -11.76
CA GLY A 461 -3.78 -25.64 -12.64
C GLY A 461 -2.73 -25.08 -13.59
N PHE A 462 -3.04 -23.91 -14.15
CA PHE A 462 -2.18 -23.23 -15.11
C PHE A 462 -2.38 -21.71 -15.12
N LEU A 463 -1.36 -21.04 -15.64
CA LEU A 463 -1.33 -19.62 -15.91
C LEU A 463 -1.29 -19.37 -17.42
N THR A 464 -2.19 -18.52 -17.91
CA THR A 464 -2.26 -18.12 -19.31
C THR A 464 -2.31 -16.60 -19.46
N VAL A 465 -1.91 -16.13 -20.64
CA VAL A 465 -2.22 -14.79 -21.13
C VAL A 465 -3.22 -14.95 -22.28
N GLU A 466 -4.42 -14.40 -22.08
CA GLU A 466 -5.52 -14.44 -23.03
C GLU A 466 -5.49 -13.24 -23.99
N ALA A 467 -6.40 -13.24 -24.97
CA ALA A 467 -6.62 -12.11 -25.87
C ALA A 467 -6.74 -10.78 -25.12
N GLY A 468 -6.11 -9.73 -25.64
CA GLY A 468 -6.06 -8.42 -24.98
C GLY A 468 -5.08 -8.34 -23.80
N GLY A 469 -4.18 -9.32 -23.64
CA GLY A 469 -3.15 -9.31 -22.58
C GLY A 469 -3.70 -9.63 -21.19
N ILE A 470 -4.89 -10.23 -21.11
CA ILE A 470 -5.53 -10.55 -19.84
C ILE A 470 -4.85 -11.76 -19.23
N VAL A 471 -4.18 -11.57 -18.09
CA VAL A 471 -3.61 -12.65 -17.29
C VAL A 471 -4.76 -13.46 -16.66
N GLN A 472 -4.65 -14.78 -16.72
CA GLN A 472 -5.64 -15.70 -16.17
C GLN A 472 -4.94 -16.83 -15.40
N VAL A 473 -5.34 -17.02 -14.15
CA VAL A 473 -4.97 -18.17 -13.33
C VAL A 473 -6.17 -19.12 -13.28
N THR A 474 -5.97 -20.40 -13.58
CA THR A 474 -7.01 -21.44 -13.50
C THR A 474 -6.57 -22.55 -12.57
N ALA A 475 -7.34 -22.81 -11.52
CA ALA A 475 -7.13 -23.88 -10.55
C ALA A 475 -8.29 -24.88 -10.60
N LEU A 476 -7.97 -26.17 -10.55
CA LEU A 476 -8.93 -27.27 -10.76
C LEU A 476 -9.06 -28.09 -9.49
N HIS A 477 -10.26 -28.14 -8.92
CA HIS A 477 -10.56 -29.04 -7.82
C HIS A 477 -10.90 -30.42 -8.38
N VAL A 478 -10.00 -31.37 -8.17
CA VAL A 478 -10.16 -32.75 -8.62
C VAL A 478 -10.64 -33.61 -7.45
N GLN A 479 -11.73 -34.33 -7.68
CA GLN A 479 -12.28 -35.31 -6.74
C GLN A 479 -12.69 -36.56 -7.53
N ASP A 480 -12.32 -37.75 -7.03
CA ASP A 480 -12.70 -39.03 -7.64
C ASP A 480 -12.35 -39.11 -9.15
N ASP A 481 -11.16 -38.60 -9.51
CA ASP A 481 -10.62 -38.51 -10.88
C ASP A 481 -11.44 -37.64 -11.85
N ARG A 482 -12.29 -36.76 -11.32
CA ARG A 482 -13.07 -35.78 -12.07
C ARG A 482 -12.87 -34.37 -11.53
N ILE A 483 -13.05 -33.38 -12.40
CA ILE A 483 -13.01 -31.98 -12.02
C ILE A 483 -14.37 -31.61 -11.43
N ALA A 484 -14.40 -31.42 -10.10
CA ALA A 484 -15.57 -31.02 -9.33
C ALA A 484 -15.74 -29.49 -9.29
N ALA A 485 -14.66 -28.72 -9.41
CA ALA A 485 -14.76 -27.27 -9.57
C ALA A 485 -13.63 -26.67 -10.41
N ILE A 486 -13.93 -25.56 -11.07
CA ILE A 486 -12.99 -24.75 -11.87
C ILE A 486 -12.99 -23.34 -11.29
N TYR A 487 -11.84 -22.87 -10.83
CA TYR A 487 -11.66 -21.52 -10.31
C TYR A 487 -10.78 -20.71 -11.25
N VAL A 488 -11.31 -19.61 -11.77
CA VAL A 488 -10.64 -18.75 -12.75
C VAL A 488 -10.46 -17.35 -12.16
N THR A 489 -9.24 -16.98 -11.82
CA THR A 489 -8.93 -15.61 -11.38
C THR A 489 -8.38 -14.82 -12.56
N ARG A 490 -9.08 -13.74 -12.92
CA ARG A 490 -8.71 -12.78 -13.99
C ARG A 490 -8.58 -11.35 -13.48
N ASN A 491 -9.03 -11.05 -12.25
CA ASN A 491 -9.00 -9.72 -11.68
C ASN A 491 -7.56 -9.18 -11.69
N PRO A 492 -7.27 -8.11 -12.47
CA PRO A 492 -5.91 -7.62 -12.63
C PRO A 492 -5.32 -7.12 -11.32
N ASP A 493 -6.11 -6.64 -10.35
CA ASP A 493 -5.58 -6.20 -9.05
C ASP A 493 -4.97 -7.34 -8.24
N LYS A 494 -5.55 -8.54 -8.35
CA LYS A 494 -5.07 -9.75 -7.66
C LYS A 494 -3.83 -10.34 -8.32
N LEU A 495 -3.70 -10.13 -9.63
CA LEU A 495 -2.65 -10.75 -10.45
C LEU A 495 -1.41 -9.87 -10.63
N LYS A 496 -1.39 -8.61 -10.16
CA LYS A 496 -0.20 -7.72 -10.26
C LYS A 496 1.04 -8.24 -9.54
N ARG A 497 0.84 -9.17 -8.60
CA ARG A 497 1.88 -9.67 -7.70
C ARG A 497 2.35 -11.08 -8.04
N LEU A 498 1.91 -11.59 -9.19
CA LEU A 498 2.52 -12.80 -9.71
C LEU A 498 4.02 -12.54 -9.95
N PRO A 499 4.91 -13.48 -9.59
CA PRO A 499 6.34 -13.33 -9.80
C PRO A 499 6.65 -12.88 -11.23
N GLY A 500 7.68 -12.05 -11.45
CA GLY A 500 8.04 -11.55 -12.79
C GLY A 500 8.31 -12.67 -13.81
N GLU A 501 8.79 -13.82 -13.35
CA GLU A 501 8.96 -15.06 -14.15
C GLU A 501 7.62 -15.63 -14.69
N CYS A 502 6.49 -15.17 -14.16
CA CYS A 502 5.14 -15.56 -14.56
C CYS A 502 4.49 -14.56 -15.54
N LEU A 503 5.08 -13.39 -15.78
CA LEU A 503 4.51 -12.32 -16.62
C LEU A 503 5.34 -12.11 -17.90
N PRO A 504 4.74 -11.68 -19.03
CA PRO A 504 5.52 -11.25 -20.20
C PRO A 504 6.48 -10.12 -19.84
N GLU A 505 7.65 -10.07 -20.50
CA GLU A 505 8.52 -8.89 -20.47
C GLU A 505 7.74 -7.62 -20.85
N GLU A 506 7.95 -6.55 -20.09
CA GLU A 506 7.25 -5.27 -20.24
C GLU A 506 7.45 -4.70 -21.65
N GLY A 507 6.36 -4.57 -22.42
CA GLY A 507 6.43 -4.00 -23.78
C GLY A 507 5.12 -3.93 -24.58
N ALA A 508 4.06 -4.64 -24.20
CA ALA A 508 2.77 -4.57 -24.90
C ALA A 508 1.79 -3.66 -24.15
N GLY A 509 1.74 -2.39 -24.54
CA GLY A 509 0.87 -1.38 -23.94
C GLY A 509 -0.61 -1.79 -23.91
N TYR A 510 -1.23 -1.62 -22.75
CA TYR A 510 -2.68 -1.71 -22.55
C TYR A 510 -3.38 -0.67 -23.44
N ARG A 511 -4.09 -1.14 -24.48
CA ARG A 511 -5.12 -0.32 -25.14
C ARG A 511 -6.47 -0.65 -24.52
N THR A 512 -6.97 0.27 -23.70
CA THR A 512 -8.36 0.32 -23.28
C THR A 512 -9.22 0.40 -24.54
N VAL A 513 -10.02 -0.63 -24.81
CA VAL A 513 -11.07 -0.53 -25.83
C VAL A 513 -12.25 0.18 -25.15
N THR A 514 -12.53 1.41 -25.61
CA THR A 514 -13.73 2.18 -25.28
C THR A 514 -15.00 1.51 -25.73
#